data_AF-A0A955I4F2-F1
#
_entry.id   AF-A0A955I4F2-F1
#
_cell.length_a   1.000
_cell.length_b   1.000
_cell.length_c   1.000
_cell.angle_alpha   90.00
_cell.angle_beta   90.00
_cell.angle_gamma   90.00
#
_symmetry.space_group_name_H-M   'P 1'
#
loop_
_entity.id
_entity.type
_entity.pdbx_description
1 polymer ?
#
loop_
_entity_poly.entity_id
_entity_poly.type
_entity_poly.pdbx_seq_one_letter_code
_entity_poly.pdbx_strand_id
1 'polypeptide(L)'
;MIELFGQSRITPYAHLSVQSGSDRILRLMKRHYNRGELLQRLERLKNLIREDGARINIGADLIVGFPDESNQDFADTLSLVTQY
;
A
#
# COMPACT_ATOMS: atom_id res chain seq x y z
N MET A 1 7.69 7.86 10.80
CA MET A 1 6.41 7.15 10.98
C MET A 1 6.60 5.64 10.82
N ILE A 2 7.08 5.11 9.68
CA ILE A 2 7.26 3.65 9.45
C ILE A 2 8.12 2.98 10.54
N GLU A 3 9.24 3.58 10.94
CA GLU A 3 10.12 3.02 11.98
C GLU A 3 9.43 2.76 13.33
N LEU A 4 8.34 3.47 13.64
CA LEU A 4 7.58 3.26 14.88
C LEU A 4 6.96 1.86 14.93
N PHE A 5 6.64 1.27 13.79
CA PHE A 5 6.14 -0.10 13.71
C PHE A 5 7.19 -1.14 14.13
N GLY A 6 8.46 -0.76 14.34
CA GLY A 6 9.49 -1.64 14.90
C GLY A 6 9.35 -1.87 16.41
N GLN A 7 8.63 -0.99 17.11
CA GLN A 7 8.52 -1.04 18.57
C GLN A 7 7.46 -2.05 19.02
N SER A 8 7.78 -2.81 20.06
CA SER A 8 6.87 -3.77 20.72
C SER A 8 5.57 -3.14 21.25
N ARG A 9 5.58 -1.83 21.54
CA ARG A 9 4.41 -1.07 22.04
C ARG A 9 3.38 -0.72 20.94
N ILE A 10 3.75 -0.83 19.68
CA ILE A 10 2.87 -0.55 18.54
C ILE A 10 2.33 -1.86 17.99
N THR A 11 1.01 -1.94 17.77
CA THR A 11 0.40 -3.13 17.17
C THR A 11 1.03 -3.43 15.79
N PRO A 12 1.40 -4.68 15.49
CA PRO A 12 2.02 -5.08 14.22
C PRO A 12 0.99 -5.12 13.07
N TYR A 13 0.26 -4.02 12.86
CA TYR A 13 -0.77 -3.90 11.83
C TYR A 13 -0.76 -2.49 11.23
N ALA A 14 -0.49 -2.39 9.93
CA ALA A 14 -0.51 -1.15 9.18
C ALA A 14 -1.67 -1.16 8.18
N HIS A 15 -2.62 -0.24 8.34
CA HIS A 15 -3.68 -0.04 7.35
C HIS A 15 -3.32 1.12 6.42
N LEU A 16 -3.29 0.85 5.12
CA LEU A 16 -2.86 1.78 4.09
C LEU A 16 -4.00 2.06 3.11
N SER A 17 -4.35 3.34 2.95
CA SER A 17 -5.26 3.76 1.90
C SER A 17 -4.57 3.75 0.53
N VAL A 18 -4.41 2.57 -0.08
CA VAL A 18 -3.78 2.38 -1.41
C VAL A 18 -4.63 3.00 -2.51
N GLN A 19 -5.94 2.70 -2.49
CA GLN A 19 -6.97 3.13 -3.43
C GLN A 19 -6.83 2.51 -4.82
N SER A 20 -5.74 2.76 -5.54
CA SER A 20 -5.47 2.20 -6.88
C SER A 20 -3.99 1.94 -7.06
N GLY A 21 -3.65 0.97 -7.92
CA GLY A 21 -2.28 0.72 -8.34
C GLY A 21 -1.84 1.49 -9.58
N SER A 22 -2.71 2.29 -10.19
CA SER A 22 -2.39 3.11 -11.36
C SER A 22 -2.09 4.56 -10.98
N ASP A 23 -0.95 5.08 -11.43
CA ASP A 23 -0.58 6.50 -11.28
C ASP A 23 -1.55 7.46 -11.96
N ARG A 24 -2.21 7.00 -13.03
CA ARG A 24 -3.22 7.81 -13.72
C ARG A 24 -4.47 7.93 -12.86
N ILE A 25 -4.96 6.83 -12.33
CA ILE A 25 -6.15 6.81 -11.45
C ILE A 25 -5.88 7.51 -10.12
N LEU A 26 -4.71 7.28 -9.51
CA LEU A 26 -4.30 7.98 -8.30
C LEU A 26 -4.30 9.51 -8.48
N ARG A 27 -3.81 10.01 -9.62
CA ARG A 27 -3.89 11.43 -9.96
C ARG A 27 -5.33 11.94 -10.14
N LEU A 28 -6.19 11.17 -10.81
CA LEU A 28 -7.62 11.52 -10.95
C LEU A 28 -8.34 11.54 -9.60
N MET A 29 -7.95 10.66 -8.67
CA MET A 29 -8.41 10.64 -7.28
C MET A 29 -7.77 11.75 -6.41
N LYS A 30 -6.95 12.63 -6.98
CA LYS A 30 -6.21 13.70 -6.29
C LYS A 30 -5.28 13.19 -5.17
N ARG A 31 -4.70 12.01 -5.35
CA ARG A 31 -3.65 11.51 -4.45
C ARG A 31 -2.32 12.18 -4.76
N HIS A 32 -1.62 12.58 -3.71
CA HIS A 32 -0.29 13.22 -3.80
C HIS A 32 0.86 12.20 -3.71
N TYR A 33 0.61 10.96 -4.11
CA TYR A 33 1.60 9.90 -4.20
C TYR A 33 1.39 9.08 -5.47
N ASN A 34 2.46 8.44 -5.93
CA ASN A 34 2.44 7.47 -7.02
C ASN A 34 2.65 6.03 -6.53
N ARG A 35 2.50 5.08 -7.45
CA ARG A 35 2.68 3.64 -7.26
C ARG A 35 4.08 3.31 -6.74
N GLY A 36 5.12 3.94 -7.27
CA GLY A 36 6.50 3.72 -6.83
C GLY A 36 6.70 4.07 -5.36
N GLU A 37 6.19 5.23 -4.93
CA GLU A 37 6.24 5.63 -3.52
C GLU A 37 5.42 4.71 -2.62
N LEU A 38 4.29 4.20 -3.10
CA LEU A 38 3.51 3.20 -2.38
C LEU A 38 4.31 1.91 -2.18
N LEU A 39 4.87 1.36 -3.26
CA LEU A 39 5.68 0.15 -3.23
C LEU A 39 6.89 0.30 -2.30
N GLN A 40 7.54 1.47 -2.30
CA GLN A 40 8.63 1.75 -1.38
C GLN A 40 8.18 1.69 0.10
N ARG A 41 6.99 2.20 0.43
CA ARG A 41 6.43 2.12 1.79
C ARG A 41 6.09 0.68 2.19
N LEU A 42 5.49 -0.08 1.27
CA LEU A 42 5.14 -1.48 1.47
C LEU A 42 6.38 -2.34 1.71
N GLU A 43 7.42 -2.22 0.88
CA GLU A 43 8.68 -2.93 1.05
C GLU A 43 9.36 -2.59 2.38
N ARG A 44 9.34 -1.31 2.78
CA ARG A 44 9.89 -0.91 4.09
C ARG A 44 9.13 -1.55 5.25
N LEU A 45 7.79 -1.58 5.19
CA LEU A 45 6.97 -2.22 6.24
C LEU A 45 7.21 -3.74 6.28
N LYS A 46 7.27 -4.39 5.13
CA LYS A 46 7.48 -5.84 5.00
C LYS A 46 8.84 -6.29 5.55
N ASN A 47 9.88 -5.47 5.32
CA ASN A 47 11.25 -5.78 5.74
C ASN A 47 11.61 -5.21 7.12
N LEU A 48 10.70 -4.49 7.79
CA LEU A 48 10.97 -3.92 9.11
C LEU A 48 11.03 -5.02 10.17
N ILE A 49 12.15 -5.08 10.90
CA ILE A 49 12.34 -6.01 12.00
C ILE A 49 11.78 -5.38 13.27
N ARG A 50 10.88 -6.10 13.94
CA ARG A 50 10.29 -5.68 15.21
C ARG A 50 11.05 -6.22 16.41
N GLU A 51 11.06 -5.46 17.50
CA GLU A 51 11.65 -5.85 18.80
C GLU A 51 11.09 -7.17 19.35
N ASP A 52 9.79 -7.41 19.14
CA ASP A 52 9.06 -8.58 19.61
C ASP A 52 9.07 -9.75 18.60
N GLY A 53 9.78 -9.60 17.47
CA GLY A 53 9.86 -10.61 16.41
C GLY A 53 8.57 -10.82 15.62
N ALA A 54 7.50 -10.05 15.88
CA ALA A 54 6.27 -10.16 15.13
C ALA A 54 6.44 -9.64 13.70
N ARG A 55 5.70 -10.22 12.74
CA ARG A 55 5.59 -9.67 11.39
C ARG A 55 4.49 -8.62 11.35
N ILE A 56 4.68 -7.58 10.56
CA ILE A 56 3.67 -6.53 10.35
C ILE A 56 2.67 -7.03 9.31
N ASN A 57 1.41 -7.07 9.70
CA ASN A 57 0.30 -7.33 8.79
C ASN A 57 -0.10 -6.02 8.09
N ILE A 58 -0.42 -6.10 6.80
CA ILE A 58 -0.82 -4.94 6.02
C ILE A 58 -2.28 -5.11 5.60
N GLY A 59 -3.11 -4.15 5.98
CA GLY A 59 -4.45 -3.99 5.42
C GLY A 59 -4.44 -2.86 4.40
N ALA A 60 -5.27 -2.95 3.37
CA ALA A 60 -5.40 -1.87 2.40
C ALA A 60 -6.83 -1.71 1.89
N ASP A 61 -7.20 -0.46 1.64
CA ASP A 61 -8.44 -0.13 0.92
C ASP A 61 -8.14 0.02 -0.57
N LEU A 62 -8.97 -0.58 -1.42
CA LEU A 62 -8.87 -0.52 -2.87
C LEU A 62 -10.23 -0.11 -3.46
N ILE A 63 -10.19 0.68 -4.53
CA ILE A 63 -11.36 1.10 -5.31
C ILE A 63 -11.14 0.60 -6.73
N VAL A 64 -12.10 -0.17 -7.23
CA VAL A 64 -12.18 -0.65 -8.61
C VAL A 64 -13.39 -0.04 -9.30
N GLY A 65 -13.37 0.08 -10.62
CA GLY A 65 -14.44 0.70 -11.41
C GLY A 65 -14.53 2.22 -11.24
N PHE A 66 -13.42 2.89 -10.93
CA PHE A 66 -13.37 4.35 -10.87
C PHE A 66 -13.70 4.96 -12.26
N PRO A 67 -14.34 6.14 -12.35
CA PRO A 67 -14.57 6.81 -13.63
C PRO A 67 -13.29 6.90 -14.47
N ASP A 68 -13.40 6.52 -15.75
CA ASP A 68 -12.29 6.43 -16.69
C ASP A 68 -11.23 5.36 -16.37
N GLU A 69 -11.47 4.40 -15.46
CA GLU A 69 -10.57 3.26 -15.24
C GLU A 69 -10.50 2.35 -16.48
N SER A 70 -9.30 2.14 -17.00
CA SER A 70 -9.07 1.21 -18.11
C SER A 70 -8.70 -0.18 -17.59
N ASN A 71 -8.77 -1.19 -18.47
CA ASN A 71 -8.33 -2.54 -18.14
C ASN A 71 -6.85 -2.60 -17.68
N GLN A 72 -5.99 -1.71 -18.19
CA GLN A 72 -4.59 -1.64 -17.75
C GLN A 72 -4.47 -1.08 -16.33
N ASP A 73 -5.26 -0.05 -15.98
CA ASP A 73 -5.23 0.51 -14.61
C ASP A 73 -5.77 -0.48 -13.58
N PHE A 74 -6.78 -1.25 -13.97
CA PHE A 74 -7.27 -2.37 -13.20
C PHE A 74 -6.19 -3.44 -13.02
N ALA A 75 -5.50 -3.84 -14.10
CA ALA A 75 -4.40 -4.80 -14.04
C ALA A 75 -3.25 -4.32 -13.15
N ASP A 76 -2.92 -3.03 -13.21
CA ASP A 76 -1.93 -2.41 -12.33
C ASP A 76 -2.39 -2.52 -10.87
N THR A 77 -3.66 -2.25 -10.57
CA THR A 77 -4.21 -2.41 -9.22
C THR A 77 -4.18 -3.86 -8.75
N LEU A 78 -4.58 -4.81 -9.60
CA LEU A 78 -4.57 -6.23 -9.30
C LEU A 78 -3.16 -6.75 -9.02
N SER A 79 -2.16 -6.29 -9.76
CA SER A 79 -0.77 -6.72 -9.57
C SER A 79 -0.24 -6.39 -8.16
N LEU A 80 -0.74 -5.33 -7.51
CA LEU A 80 -0.39 -5.01 -6.13
C LEU A 80 -0.90 -6.08 -5.16
N VAL A 81 -2.14 -6.54 -5.33
CA VAL A 81 -2.76 -7.55 -4.48
C VAL A 81 -2.10 -8.92 -4.66
N THR A 82 -1.62 -9.24 -5.87
CA THR A 82 -0.94 -10.52 -6.11
C THR A 82 0.51 -10.57 -5.60
N GLN A 83 1.13 -9.41 -5.34
CA GLN A 83 2.53 -9.30 -4.94
C GLN A 83 2.73 -9.27 -3.41
N TYR A 84 1.71 -8.88 -2.64
CA TYR A 84 1.76 -8.67 -1.19
C TYR A 84 0.64 -9.42 -0.48
#